data_AF-A0A3D3HWG9-F1
#
_entry.id   AF-A0A3D3HWG9-F1
#
_cell.length_a   1.000
_cell.length_b   1.000
_cell.length_c   1.000
_cell.angle_alpha   90.00
_cell.angle_beta   90.00
_cell.angle_gamma   90.00
#
_symmetry.space_group_name_H-M   'P 1'
#
loop_
_entity.id
_entity.type
_entity.pdbx_description
1 polymer ?
#
loop_
_entity_poly.entity_id
_entity_poly.type
_entity_poly.pdbx_seq_one_letter_code
_entity_poly.pdbx_strand_id
1 'polypeptide(L)' 'MVLVSVTFPTMSEARRFSKKLVRQRLAACVNIHPIESIYWWKGKLVHTQEA' A
#
# COMPACT_ATOMS: atom_id res chain seq x y z
N MET A 1 8.51 15.19 10.90
CA MET A 1 8.40 13.82 10.37
C MET A 1 6.93 13.55 10.08
N VAL A 2 6.60 12.98 8.92
CA VAL A 2 5.22 12.64 8.56
C VAL A 2 5.14 11.14 8.27
N LEU A 3 3.99 10.53 8.56
CA LEU A 3 3.69 9.16 8.17
C LEU A 3 2.69 9.19 7.01
N VAL A 4 3.00 8.48 5.94
CA VAL A 4 2.12 8.33 4.77
C VAL A 4 1.68 6.87 4.70
N SER A 5 0.38 6.64 4.62
CA SER A 5 -0.21 5.31 4.43
C SER A 5 -0.86 5.23 3.05
N VAL A 6 -0.56 4.17 2.33
CA VAL A 6 -1.07 3.87 0.99
C VAL A 6 -1.25 2.35 0.88
N THR A 7 -2.19 1.90 0.06
CA THR A 7 -2.47 0.47 -0.17
C THR A 7 -2.03 0.06 -1.57
N PHE A 8 -1.68 -1.22 -1.73
CA PHE A 8 -1.36 -1.82 -3.02
C PHE A 8 -2.15 -3.11 -3.24
N PRO A 9 -2.53 -3.46 -4.49
CA PRO A 9 -3.31 -4.66 -4.74
C PRO A 9 -2.47 -5.95 -4.59
N THR A 10 -1.13 -5.87 -4.63
CA THR A 10 -0.26 -7.05 -4.46
C THR A 10 1.04 -6.73 -3.73
N MET A 11 1.57 -7.73 -3.01
CA MET A 11 2.87 -7.64 -2.32
C MET A 11 4.03 -7.34 -3.28
N SER A 12 3.95 -7.82 -4.52
CA SER A 12 4.97 -7.55 -5.54
C SER A 12 5.03 -6.07 -5.89
N GLU A 13 3.88 -5.43 -6.09
CA GLU A 13 3.79 -4.01 -6.40
C GLU A 13 4.19 -3.13 -5.20
N ALA A 14 3.72 -3.46 -4.00
CA ALA A 14 4.12 -2.79 -2.77
C ALA A 14 5.65 -2.81 -2.59
N ARG A 15 6.29 -3.98 -2.78
CA ARG A 15 7.75 -4.12 -2.69
C ARG A 15 8.48 -3.33 -3.76
N ARG A 16 8.01 -3.38 -5.01
CA ARG A 16 8.62 -2.64 -6.13
C ARG A 16 8.57 -1.13 -5.89
N PHE A 17 7.41 -0.61 -5.48
CA PHE A 17 7.20 0.80 -5.19
C PHE A 17 8.03 1.27 -3.99
N SER A 18 7.98 0.52 -2.88
CA SER A 18 8.72 0.83 -1.65
C SER A 18 10.23 0.91 -1.89
N LYS A 19 10.79 -0.06 -2.65
CA LYS A 19 12.21 -0.03 -3.04
C LYS A 19 12.56 1.22 -3.86
N LYS A 20 11.68 1.66 -4.75
CA LYS A 20 11.88 2.87 -5.56
C LYS A 20 11.92 4.11 -4.68
N LEU A 21 10.96 4.28 -3.75
CA LEU A 21 10.92 5.43 -2.84
C LEU A 21 12.19 5.58 -2.01
N VAL A 22 12.64 4.49 -1.40
CA VAL A 22 13.84 4.50 -0.55
C VAL A 22 15.11 4.76 -1.40
N ARG A 23 15.23 4.11 -2.57
CA ARG A 23 16.37 4.35 -3.50
C ARG A 23 16.46 5.80 -3.97
N GLN A 24 15.31 6.44 -4.19
CA GLN A 24 15.22 7.85 -4.60
C GLN A 24 15.29 8.82 -3.42
N ARG A 25 15.49 8.32 -2.19
CA ARG A 25 15.53 9.12 -0.96
C ARG A 25 14.26 9.96 -0.72
N LEU A 26 13.13 9.51 -1.23
CA LEU A 26 11.82 10.14 -1.02
C LEU A 26 11.17 9.70 0.30
N ALA A 27 11.53 8.52 0.81
CA ALA A 27 11.15 8.03 2.12
C ALA A 27 12.38 7.41 2.80
N ALA A 28 12.48 7.58 4.12
CA ALA A 28 13.57 6.98 4.91
C ALA A 28 13.37 5.47 5.11
N CYS A 29 12.13 5.03 5.35
CA CYS A 29 11.75 3.63 5.49
C CYS A 29 10.32 3.40 4.97
N VAL A 30 9.97 2.14 4.73
CA VAL A 30 8.60 1.72 4.40
C VAL A 30 8.33 0.36 5.06
N ASN A 31 7.23 0.25 5.79
CA ASN A 31 6.71 -1.01 6.32
C ASN A 31 5.66 -1.56 5.36
N ILE A 32 5.67 -2.87 5.11
CA ILE A 32 4.74 -3.55 4.20
C ILE A 32 4.15 -4.75 4.93
N HIS A 33 2.82 -4.88 4.94
CA HIS A 33 2.12 -5.99 5.57
C HIS A 33 0.76 -6.20 4.88
N PRO A 34 0.30 -7.46 4.72
CA PRO A 34 -1.00 -7.72 4.14
C PRO A 34 -2.12 -7.13 5.00
N ILE A 35 -3.18 -6.65 4.35
CA ILE A 35 -4.37 -6.13 5.00
C ILE A 35 -5.63 -6.60 4.25
N GLU A 36 -6.76 -6.57 4.94
CA GLU A 36 -8.07 -6.66 4.31
C GLU A 36 -8.72 -5.27 4.33
N SER A 37 -9.21 -4.85 3.17
CA SER A 37 -9.90 -3.58 2.98
C SER A 37 -11.38 -3.81 2.69
N ILE A 38 -12.23 -3.04 3.36
CA ILE A 38 -13.69 -3.04 3.19
C ILE A 38 -14.11 -1.63 2.77
N TYR A 39 -14.72 -1.49 1.60
CA TYR A 39 -15.06 -0.18 1.04
C TYR A 39 -16.27 -0.24 0.11
N TRP A 40 -16.89 0.91 -0.14
CA TRP A 40 -17.97 1.06 -1.12
C TRP A 40 -17.42 1.29 -2.51
N TRP A 41 -17.88 0.50 -3.47
CA TRP A 41 -17.56 0.68 -4.88
C TRP A 41 -18.75 0.34 -5.76
N LYS A 42 -19.11 1.27 -6.68
CA LYS A 42 -20.24 1.12 -7.61
C LYS A 42 -21.55 0.68 -6.92
N GLY A 43 -21.84 1.28 -5.76
CA GLY A 43 -23.06 1.01 -4.99
C GLY A 43 -23.09 -0.36 -4.31
N LYS A 44 -21.94 -1.03 -4.14
CA LYS A 44 -21.81 -2.30 -3.40
C LYS A 44 -20.70 -2.22 -2.35
N LEU A 45 -20.89 -2.92 -1.25
CA LEU A 45 -19.82 -3.15 -0.27
C LEU A 45 -18.88 -4.22 -0.83
N VAL A 46 -17.58 -3.91 -0.87
CA VAL A 46 -16.53 -4.77 -1.44
C VAL A 46 -15.51 -5.09 -0.37
N HIS A 47 -15.02 -6.32 -0.39
CA HIS A 47 -13.92 -6.82 0.42
C HIS A 47 -12.74 -7.14 -0.51
N THR A 48 -11.53 -6.72 -0.17
CA THR A 48 -10.34 -6.98 -1.00
C THR A 48 -9.12 -7.20 -0.10
N GLN A 49 -8.30 -8.19 -0.45
CA GLN A 49 -6.98 -8.37 0.13
C GLN A 49 -6.00 -7.40 -0.55
N GLU A 50 -5.37 -6.55 0.25
CA GLU A 50 -4.33 -5.61 -0.17
C GLU A 50 -3.02 -5.91 0.56
N ALA A 51 -1.95 -5.25 0.14
CA ALA A 51 -0.57 -5.51 0.51
C ALA A 51 0.17 -4.29 1.05
#